data_AF-A0A326QQS6-F1
#
_entry.id   AF-A0A326QQS6-F1
#
_cell.length_a   1.000
_cell.length_b   1.000
_cell.length_c   1.000
_cell.angle_alpha   90.00
_cell.angle_beta   90.00
_cell.angle_gamma   90.00
#
_symmetry.space_group_name_H-M   'P 1'
#
loop_
_entity.id
_entity.type
_entity.pdbx_description
1 polymer ?
#
loop_
_entity_poly.entity_id
_entity_poly.type
_entity_poly.pdbx_seq_one_letter_code
_entity_poly.pdbx_strand_id
1 'polypeptide(L)'
;MVFLWLVGAWGFSGRAPTAVTIGDHLLVVVSTYNESANVEGCLRALLASDPPCHHWQLVVADDDSSNDTVSKAEGVIAANRLASIWKSTTGRGWTWRGRSLA
;
A
#
# COMPACT_ATOMS: atom_id res chain seq x y z
N MET A 1 7.01 20.34 -6.39
CA MET A 1 7.61 19.98 -7.70
C MET A 1 7.65 18.47 -7.79
N VAL A 2 6.77 17.87 -8.59
CA VAL A 2 6.78 16.42 -8.85
C VAL A 2 7.38 16.23 -10.24
N PHE A 3 8.48 15.49 -10.32
CA PHE A 3 9.07 15.09 -11.59
C PHE A 3 8.30 13.89 -12.13
N LEU A 4 7.58 14.11 -13.24
CA LEU A 4 7.04 13.07 -14.09
C LEU A 4 8.15 12.57 -15.01
N TRP A 5 8.66 11.36 -14.78
CA TRP A 5 9.47 10.65 -15.77
C TRP A 5 8.54 9.77 -16.61
N LEU A 6 8.09 10.30 -17.76
CA LEU A 6 7.67 9.47 -18.89
C LEU A 6 8.96 9.07 -19.64
N VAL A 7 9.46 7.86 -19.38
CA VAL A 7 10.58 7.31 -20.17
C VAL A 7 10.04 6.88 -21.53
N GLY A 8 10.61 7.48 -22.56
CA GLY A 8 10.15 7.43 -23.94
C GLY A 8 10.29 6.09 -24.65
N ALA A 9 9.52 6.01 -25.75
CA ALA A 9 9.58 4.97 -26.75
C ALA A 9 10.98 4.88 -27.39
N TRP A 10 11.72 3.83 -27.04
CA TRP A 10 12.80 3.31 -27.87
C TRP A 10 12.42 1.90 -28.31
N GLY A 11 12.46 1.69 -29.63
CA GLY A 11 12.09 0.43 -30.27
C GLY A 11 13.01 -0.71 -29.83
N PHE A 12 12.44 -1.64 -29.06
CA PHE A 12 12.98 -2.99 -28.89
C PHE A 12 12.25 -3.92 -29.85
N SER A 13 12.94 -4.44 -30.86
CA SER A 13 12.54 -5.64 -31.59
C SER A 13 12.81 -6.90 -30.73
N GLY A 14 12.30 -6.91 -29.51
CA GLY A 14 12.18 -8.10 -28.68
C GLY A 14 10.73 -8.55 -28.73
N ARG A 15 10.48 -9.84 -28.88
CA ARG A 15 9.15 -10.45 -28.75
C ARG A 15 8.43 -9.80 -27.56
N ALA A 16 7.31 -9.12 -27.82
CA ALA A 16 6.48 -8.57 -26.76
C ALA A 16 6.27 -9.68 -25.72
N PRO A 17 6.53 -9.43 -24.42
CA PRO A 17 6.40 -10.46 -23.40
C PRO A 17 5.03 -11.11 -23.60
N THR A 18 5.05 -12.41 -23.88
CA THR A 18 3.84 -13.25 -23.87
C THR A 18 3.11 -12.93 -22.59
N ALA A 19 1.87 -12.47 -22.73
CA ALA A 19 1.01 -11.95 -21.67
C ALA A 19 1.43 -12.49 -20.31
N VAL A 20 2.06 -11.63 -19.50
CA VAL A 20 2.21 -11.93 -18.07
C VAL A 20 0.78 -12.10 -17.59
N THR A 21 0.38 -13.32 -17.25
CA THR A 21 -0.80 -13.54 -16.44
C THR A 21 -0.48 -12.90 -15.11
N ILE A 22 -0.79 -11.60 -14.99
CA ILE A 22 -0.87 -10.93 -13.71
C ILE A 22 -1.87 -11.78 -12.94
N GLY A 23 -1.43 -12.34 -11.81
CA GLY A 23 -2.31 -13.18 -11.00
C GLY A 23 -3.63 -12.45 -10.77
N ASP A 24 -4.76 -13.16 -10.86
CA ASP A 24 -6.07 -12.52 -10.72
C ASP A 24 -6.33 -11.99 -9.30
N HIS A 25 -5.44 -12.32 -8.36
CA HIS A 25 -5.50 -11.93 -6.96
C HIS A 25 -4.27 -11.11 -6.52
N LEU A 26 -4.50 -10.00 -5.81
CA LEU A 26 -3.45 -9.21 -5.16
C LEU A 26 -3.86 -8.78 -3.75
N LEU A 27 -2.97 -8.93 -2.78
CA LEU A 27 -3.12 -8.32 -1.46
C LEU A 27 -1.99 -7.30 -1.24
N VAL A 28 -2.35 -6.03 -1.07
CA VAL A 28 -1.43 -4.97 -0.68
C VAL A 28 -1.50 -4.80 0.82
N VAL A 29 -0.39 -4.96 1.52
CA VAL A 29 -0.30 -4.72 2.96
C VAL A 29 0.53 -3.47 3.22
N VAL A 30 -0.06 -2.48 3.87
CA VAL A 30 0.61 -1.25 4.31
C VAL A 30 0.84 -1.37 5.82
N SER A 31 2.09 -1.59 6.21
CA SER A 31 2.49 -1.55 7.62
C SER A 31 2.64 -0.11 8.11
N THR A 32 2.09 0.22 9.27
CA THR A 32 2.18 1.57 9.87
C THR A 32 2.53 1.52 11.35
N TYR A 33 3.39 2.45 11.80
CA TYR A 33 3.61 2.78 13.20
C TYR A 33 3.92 4.27 13.31
N ASN A 34 3.03 5.03 13.95
CA ASN A 34 3.16 6.47 14.09
C ASN A 34 3.34 7.25 12.75
N GLU A 35 2.83 6.73 11.64
CA GLU A 35 2.94 7.27 10.27
C GLU A 35 1.87 8.34 9.92
N SER A 36 1.40 9.11 10.89
CA SER A 36 0.30 10.09 10.74
C SER A 36 0.52 11.12 9.63
N ALA A 37 1.77 11.48 9.35
CA ALA A 37 2.12 12.42 8.29
C ALA A 37 1.97 11.82 6.89
N ASN A 38 2.08 10.49 6.75
CA ASN A 38 2.21 9.81 5.46
C ASN A 38 1.01 8.93 5.11
N VAL A 39 0.31 8.41 6.13
CA VAL A 39 -0.70 7.36 5.95
C VAL A 39 -1.84 7.77 5.01
N GLU A 40 -2.36 9.00 5.11
CA GLU A 40 -3.45 9.43 4.22
C GLU A 40 -3.01 9.51 2.76
N GLY A 41 -1.85 10.11 2.49
CA GLY A 41 -1.34 10.28 1.14
C GLY A 41 -1.05 8.92 0.48
N CYS A 42 -0.44 8.00 1.23
CA CYS A 42 -0.17 6.64 0.80
C CYS A 42 -1.47 5.89 0.42
N LEU A 43 -2.46 5.87 1.32
CA LEU A 43 -3.71 5.15 1.09
C LEU A 43 -4.52 5.76 -0.05
N ARG A 44 -4.61 7.09 -0.14
CA ARG A 44 -5.29 7.76 -1.26
C ARG A 44 -4.62 7.43 -2.61
N ALA A 45 -3.29 7.38 -2.67
CA ALA A 45 -2.57 7.04 -3.89
C ALA A 45 -2.83 5.58 -4.33
N LEU A 46 -2.82 4.64 -3.37
CA LEU A 46 -3.14 3.23 -3.66
C LEU A 46 -4.59 3.07 -4.15
N LEU A 47 -5.55 3.70 -3.48
CA LEU A 47 -6.97 3.59 -3.82
C LEU A 47 -7.35 4.31 -5.12
N ALA A 48 -6.57 5.32 -5.54
CA ALA A 48 -6.77 6.05 -6.80
C ALA A 48 -6.08 5.38 -8.01
N SER A 49 -5.27 4.34 -7.79
CA SER A 49 -4.57 3.64 -8.86
C SER A 49 -5.52 2.74 -9.66
N ASP A 50 -5.21 2.53 -10.94
CA ASP A 50 -5.91 1.52 -11.74
C ASP A 50 -5.81 0.15 -11.05
N PRO A 51 -6.92 -0.59 -10.87
CA PRO A 51 -6.90 -1.88 -10.22
C PRO A 51 -5.91 -2.85 -10.90
N PRO A 52 -4.94 -3.42 -10.16
CA PRO A 52 -3.90 -4.26 -10.73
C PRO A 52 -4.41 -5.62 -11.21
N CYS A 53 -5.55 -6.09 -10.69
CA CYS A 53 -6.27 -7.29 -11.11
C CYS A 53 -7.75 -7.21 -10.65
N HIS A 54 -8.60 -8.16 -11.06
CA HIS A 54 -10.02 -8.15 -10.70
C HIS A 54 -10.27 -8.37 -9.21
N HIS A 55 -9.43 -9.18 -8.55
CA HIS A 55 -9.56 -9.48 -7.13
C HIS A 55 -8.38 -8.93 -6.31
N TRP A 56 -8.38 -7.62 -6.05
CA TRP A 56 -7.38 -7.02 -5.17
C TRP A 56 -7.96 -6.52 -3.85
N GLN A 57 -7.13 -6.53 -2.81
CA GLN A 57 -7.45 -6.07 -1.47
C GLN A 57 -6.33 -5.20 -0.89
N LEU A 58 -6.70 -4.25 -0.03
CA LEU A 58 -5.80 -3.41 0.74
C LEU A 58 -5.98 -3.72 2.24
N VAL A 59 -4.90 -4.04 2.92
CA VAL A 59 -4.87 -4.20 4.38
C VAL A 59 -3.89 -3.20 4.97
N VAL A 60 -4.36 -2.38 5.89
CA VAL A 60 -3.50 -1.53 6.72
C VAL A 60 -3.20 -2.29 8.00
N ALA A 61 -1.94 -2.67 8.22
CA ALA A 61 -1.49 -3.33 9.43
C ALA A 61 -0.82 -2.29 10.35
N ASP A 62 -1.56 -1.82 11.36
CA ASP A 62 -1.06 -0.85 12.32
C ASP A 62 -0.41 -1.56 13.52
N ASP A 63 0.82 -1.18 13.86
CA ASP A 63 1.60 -1.74 14.97
C ASP A 63 1.48 -0.89 16.24
N ASP A 64 0.25 -0.68 16.72
CA ASP A 64 -0.04 0.04 17.97
C ASP A 64 0.42 1.51 17.95
N SER A 65 0.06 2.23 16.89
CA SER A 65 0.34 3.66 16.77
C SER A 65 -0.27 4.45 17.93
N SER A 66 0.53 5.31 18.54
CA SER A 66 0.13 6.18 19.65
C SER A 66 -0.40 7.55 19.22
N ASN A 67 -0.34 7.86 17.92
CA ASN A 67 -0.84 9.11 17.34
C ASN A 67 -2.09 8.86 16.46
N ASP A 68 -2.50 9.87 15.68
CA ASP A 68 -3.69 9.86 14.82
C ASP A 68 -3.57 9.01 13.54
N THR A 69 -2.51 8.20 13.38
CA THR A 69 -2.30 7.31 12.21
C THR A 69 -3.53 6.45 11.92
N VAL A 70 -4.05 5.79 12.95
CA VAL A 70 -5.20 4.88 12.84
C VAL A 70 -6.46 5.62 12.44
N SER A 71 -6.77 6.73 13.13
CA SER A 71 -7.97 7.53 12.84
C SER A 71 -7.97 8.07 11.42
N LYS A 72 -6.80 8.51 10.93
CA LYS A 72 -6.62 8.97 9.55
C LYS A 72 -6.79 7.84 8.53
N ALA A 73 -6.20 6.67 8.79
CA ALA A 73 -6.35 5.51 7.93
C ALA A 73 -7.81 5.06 7.83
N GLU A 74 -8.49 4.93 8.97
CA GLU A 74 -9.93 4.62 9.04
C GLU A 74 -10.76 5.63 8.25
N GLY A 75 -10.48 6.93 8.39
CA GLY A 75 -11.17 7.99 7.64
C GLY A 75 -11.02 7.88 6.13
N VAL A 76 -9.85 7.43 5.63
CA VAL A 76 -9.62 7.24 4.19
C VAL A 76 -10.31 5.97 3.67
N ILE A 77 -10.29 4.87 4.43
CA ILE A 77 -10.77 3.57 3.94
C ILE A 77 -12.24 3.29 4.23
N ALA A 78 -12.92 4.08 5.07
CA ALA A 78 -14.28 3.82 5.55
C ALA A 78 -15.31 3.57 4.42
N ALA A 79 -15.15 4.23 3.27
CA ALA A 79 -16.04 4.08 2.13
C ALA A 79 -15.61 2.97 1.14
N ASN A 80 -14.46 2.33 1.37
CA ASN A 80 -13.86 1.40 0.41
C ASN A 80 -13.96 -0.05 0.90
N ARG A 81 -14.87 -0.81 0.30
CA ARG A 81 -15.12 -2.24 0.60
C ARG A 81 -13.94 -3.17 0.30
N LEU A 82 -12.93 -2.72 -0.45
CA LEU A 82 -11.72 -3.49 -0.76
C LEU A 82 -10.61 -3.26 0.26
N ALA A 83 -10.81 -2.35 1.22
CA ALA A 83 -9.83 -1.96 2.19
C ALA A 83 -10.27 -2.32 3.62
N SER A 84 -9.32 -2.77 4.44
CA SER A 84 -9.54 -3.03 5.86
C SER A 84 -8.33 -2.59 6.68
N ILE A 85 -8.55 -2.30 7.97
CA ILE A 85 -7.48 -1.99 8.92
C ILE A 85 -7.43 -3.06 10.01
N TRP A 86 -6.22 -3.52 10.28
CA TRP A 86 -5.90 -4.51 11.29
C TRP A 86 -4.97 -3.86 12.29
N LYS A 87 -5.41 -3.78 13.55
CA LYS A 87 -4.60 -3.26 14.65
C LYS A 87 -3.90 -4.44 15.33
N SER A 88 -2.59 -4.42 15.33
CA SER A 88 -1.77 -5.28 16.17
C SER A 88 -1.57 -4.62 17.54
N THR A 89 -1.41 -5.43 18.58
CA THR A 89 -0.90 -4.95 19.88
C THR A 89 0.55 -5.40 19.97
N THR A 90 1.46 -4.46 20.22
CA THR A 90 2.86 -4.79 20.49
C THR A 90 2.93 -5.67 21.76
N GLY A 91 3.91 -6.59 21.82
CA GLY A 91 4.16 -7.39 23.04
C GLY A 91 3.73 -8.87 23.02
N ARG A 92 3.29 -9.44 21.89
CA ARG A 92 3.07 -10.90 21.74
C ARG A 92 4.29 -11.70 21.25
N GLY A 93 5.50 -11.11 21.29
CA GLY A 93 6.73 -11.74 20.79
C GLY A 93 6.90 -11.68 19.27
N TRP A 94 6.01 -10.98 18.56
CA TRP A 94 6.13 -10.65 17.15
C TRP A 94 6.53 -9.18 17.07
N THR A 95 7.80 -8.91 16.76
CA THR A 95 8.27 -7.56 16.43
C THR A 95 8.51 -7.54 14.94
N TRP A 96 7.84 -6.63 14.22
CA TRP A 96 8.17 -6.38 12.82
C TRP A 96 9.66 -6.00 12.75
N ARG A 97 10.46 -6.84 12.10
CA ARG A 97 11.89 -6.56 11.86
C ARG A 97 11.99 -5.56 10.70
N GLY A 98 11.63 -4.31 10.98
CA GLY A 98 11.90 -3.19 10.09
C GLY A 98 13.41 -2.91 9.97
N ARG A 99 13.78 -2.10 8.98
CA ARG A 99 15.14 -1.55 8.90
C ARG A 99 15.37 -0.65 10.12
N SER A 100 16.55 -0.72 10.75
CA SER A 100 16.95 0.30 11.73
C SER A 100 16.93 1.67 11.07
N LEU A 101 16.09 2.57 11.59
CA LEU A 101 16.14 3.98 11.24
C LEU A 101 17.32 4.59 12.02
N ALA A 102 18.26 5.17 11.29
CA ALA A 102 19.47 5.79 11.82
C ALA A 102 19.18 7.13 12.49
#